data_AF-A0A7I7QY81-F1
#
_entry.id   AF-A0A7I7QY81-F1
#
_cell.length_a   1.000
_cell.length_b   1.000
_cell.length_c   1.000
_cell.angle_alpha   90.00
_cell.angle_beta   90.00
_cell.angle_gamma   90.00
#
_symmetry.space_group_name_H-M   'P 1'
#
loop_
_entity.id
_entity.type
_entity.pdbx_description
1 polymer ?
#
loop_
_entity_poly.entity_id
_entity_poly.type
_entity_poly.pdbx_seq_one_letter_code
_entity_poly.pdbx_strand_id
1 'polypeptide(L)'
;MDVISAYHQLGSYRAAADECGTTHRTVKKIVDKFEADQAGVPPPPRAERAHNYDSVADLVAERVDKSHGRISAKRLLRRPEPPGTRVLTATSAASLPKRKHCGAAPIIADVVPRCGNRVSTS
;
A
#
# COMPACT_ATOMS: atom_id res chain seq x y z
N MET A 1 31.46 2.44 0.62
CA MET A 1 31.36 3.62 1.49
C MET A 1 30.01 3.59 2.21
N ASP A 2 29.91 4.06 3.45
CA ASP A 2 28.62 4.15 4.17
C ASP A 2 27.75 5.29 3.63
N VAL A 3 26.43 5.06 3.58
CA VAL A 3 25.45 5.99 2.98
C VAL A 3 25.36 7.32 3.73
N ILE A 4 25.43 7.29 5.07
CA ILE A 4 25.31 8.51 5.89
C ILE A 4 26.57 9.35 5.72
N SER A 5 27.74 8.72 5.77
CA SER A 5 29.02 9.39 5.53
C SER A 5 29.10 10.01 4.13
N ALA A 6 28.66 9.30 3.10
CA ALA A 6 28.61 9.82 1.73
C ALA A 6 27.67 11.03 1.61
N TYR A 7 26.49 10.98 2.25
CA TYR A 7 25.56 12.10 2.26
C TYR A 7 26.15 13.34 2.93
N HIS A 8 26.83 13.21 4.07
CA HIS A 8 27.46 14.35 4.75
C HIS A 8 28.63 14.96 3.98
N GLN A 9 29.33 14.17 3.16
CA GLN A 9 30.46 14.67 2.36
C GLN A 9 30.01 15.31 1.04
N LEU A 10 29.00 14.75 0.39
CA LEU A 10 28.54 15.19 -0.93
C LEU A 10 27.37 16.19 -0.87
N GLY A 11 26.59 16.18 0.21
CA GLY A 11 25.44 17.07 0.42
C GLY A 11 24.24 16.84 -0.52
N SER A 12 24.28 15.79 -1.35
CA SER A 12 23.22 15.48 -2.32
C SER A 12 22.84 14.00 -2.28
N TYR A 13 21.53 13.73 -2.21
CA TYR A 13 21.00 12.36 -2.24
C TYR A 13 21.28 11.61 -3.54
N ARG A 14 21.43 12.34 -4.66
CA ARG A 14 21.76 11.75 -5.98
C ARG A 14 23.22 11.37 -6.04
N ALA A 15 24.12 12.29 -5.69
CA ALA A 15 25.56 12.02 -5.65
C ALA A 15 25.91 10.90 -4.68
N ALA A 16 25.31 10.89 -3.48
CA ALA A 16 25.51 9.81 -2.51
C ALA A 16 24.97 8.46 -3.03
N ALA A 17 23.90 8.46 -3.83
CA ALA A 17 23.37 7.26 -4.44
C ALA A 17 24.29 6.69 -5.52
N ASP A 18 24.88 7.55 -6.35
CA ASP A 18 25.81 7.17 -7.42
C ASP A 18 27.11 6.58 -6.84
N GLU A 19 27.67 7.19 -5.79
CA GLU A 19 28.87 6.70 -5.08
C GLU A 19 28.62 5.40 -4.31
N CYS A 20 27.43 5.24 -3.70
CA CYS A 20 27.09 4.04 -2.94
C CYS A 20 26.43 2.93 -3.80
N GLY A 21 26.13 3.19 -5.08
CA GLY A 21 25.42 2.25 -5.96
C GLY A 21 23.99 1.93 -5.51
N THR A 22 23.31 2.87 -4.85
CA THR A 22 21.94 2.69 -4.34
C THR A 22 20.96 3.63 -5.05
N THR A 23 19.70 3.67 -4.61
CA THR A 23 18.74 4.66 -5.13
C THR A 23 18.67 5.86 -4.18
N HIS A 24 18.56 7.07 -4.73
CA HIS A 24 18.35 8.30 -3.95
C HIS A 24 17.14 8.21 -2.99
N ARG A 25 16.11 7.41 -3.31
CA ARG A 25 15.00 7.12 -2.40
C ARG A 25 15.45 6.32 -1.18
N THR A 26 16.34 5.35 -1.36
CA THR A 26 16.93 4.57 -0.27
C THR A 26 17.80 5.46 0.60
N VAL A 27 18.65 6.30 0.00
CA VAL A 27 19.47 7.27 0.74
C VAL A 27 18.60 8.17 1.60
N LYS A 28 17.54 8.76 1.03
CA LYS A 28 16.58 9.58 1.78
C LYS A 28 15.98 8.82 2.97
N LYS A 29 15.50 7.59 2.77
CA LYS A 29 14.94 6.77 3.86
C LYS A 29 15.95 6.47 4.97
N ILE A 30 17.21 6.24 4.61
CA ILE A 30 18.27 5.95 5.58
C ILE A 30 18.58 7.21 6.40
N VAL A 31 18.68 8.37 5.74
CA VAL A 31 18.89 9.66 6.41
C VAL A 31 17.71 9.99 7.34
N ASP A 32 16.48 9.93 6.84
CA ASP A 32 15.27 10.20 7.64
C ASP A 32 15.19 9.27 8.86
N LYS A 33 15.56 7.99 8.68
CA LYS A 33 15.61 7.01 9.78
C LYS A 33 16.72 7.35 10.78
N PHE A 34 17.92 7.67 10.30
CA PHE A 34 19.05 8.03 11.15
C PHE A 34 18.74 9.29 11.96
N GLU A 35 18.13 10.31 11.36
CA GLU A 35 17.70 11.53 12.07
C GLU A 35 16.64 11.21 13.13
N ALA A 36 15.66 10.36 12.82
CA ALA A 36 14.67 9.91 13.80
C ALA A 36 15.30 9.13 14.97
N ASP A 37 16.24 8.24 14.67
CA ASP A 37 16.98 7.46 15.68
C ASP A 37 17.84 8.38 16.58
N GLN A 38 18.51 9.40 16.00
CA GLN A 38 19.27 10.41 16.76
C GLN A 38 18.38 11.32 17.61
N ALA A 39 17.19 11.66 17.12
CA ALA A 39 16.19 12.43 17.85
C ALA A 39 15.47 11.59 18.95
N GLY A 40 15.80 10.30 19.06
CA GLY A 40 15.16 9.38 20.01
C GLY A 40 13.68 9.12 19.68
N VAL A 41 13.24 9.40 18.46
CA VAL A 41 11.87 9.16 18.01
C VAL A 41 11.79 7.70 17.57
N PRO A 42 11.05 6.84 18.31
CA PRO A 42 10.91 5.46 17.90
C PRO A 42 10.20 5.39 16.54
N PRO A 43 10.60 4.47 15.65
CA PRO A 43 9.97 4.32 14.35
C PRO A 43 8.47 4.06 14.52
N PRO A 44 7.62 4.62 13.64
CA PRO A 44 6.18 4.47 13.77
C PRO A 44 5.84 2.98 13.83
N PRO A 45 5.04 2.55 14.83
CA PRO A 45 4.66 1.17 14.94
C PRO A 45 3.95 0.75 13.66
N ARG A 46 4.23 -0.48 13.22
CA ARG A 46 3.58 -1.05 12.04
C ARG A 46 2.08 -1.05 12.29
N ALA A 47 1.34 -0.24 11.52
CA ALA A 47 -0.12 -0.21 11.60
C ALA A 47 -0.66 -1.64 11.42
N GLU A 48 -1.43 -2.11 12.40
CA GLU A 48 -2.19 -3.34 12.27
C GLU A 48 -3.15 -3.15 11.11
N ARG A 49 -3.02 -4.01 10.10
CA ARG A 49 -3.90 -3.97 8.94
C ARG A 49 -5.20 -4.63 9.38
N ALA A 50 -6.31 -3.90 9.28
CA ALA A 50 -7.64 -4.49 9.42
C ALA A 50 -7.73 -5.74 8.52
N HIS A 51 -8.16 -6.85 9.09
CA HIS A 51 -8.25 -8.08 8.36
C HIS A 51 -9.49 -8.02 7.45
N ASN A 52 -9.37 -8.56 6.24
CA ASN A 52 -10.47 -8.55 5.26
C ASN A 52 -11.77 -9.14 5.86
N TYR A 53 -11.63 -10.11 6.76
CA TYR A 53 -12.73 -10.82 7.38
C TYR A 53 -13.41 -10.09 8.54
N ASP A 54 -12.89 -8.95 9.02
CA ASP A 54 -13.48 -8.24 10.16
C ASP A 54 -14.95 -7.85 9.90
N SER A 55 -15.28 -7.52 8.64
CA SER A 55 -16.65 -7.19 8.21
C SER A 55 -17.63 -8.37 8.19
N VAL A 56 -17.13 -9.61 8.21
CA VAL A 56 -17.95 -10.82 8.14
C VAL A 56 -17.86 -11.70 9.39
N ALA A 57 -16.99 -11.35 10.34
CA ALA A 57 -16.75 -12.11 11.56
C ALA A 57 -18.05 -12.27 12.37
N ASP A 58 -18.79 -11.17 12.58
CA ASP A 58 -20.04 -11.18 13.35
C ASP A 58 -21.13 -12.04 12.67
N LEU A 59 -21.22 -11.96 11.34
CA LEU A 59 -22.18 -12.76 10.55
C LEU A 59 -21.89 -14.27 10.62
N VAL A 60 -20.61 -14.62 10.69
CA VAL A 60 -20.18 -16.01 10.87
C VAL A 60 -20.48 -16.48 12.29
N ALA A 61 -20.16 -15.67 13.31
CA ALA A 61 -20.43 -15.97 14.71
C ALA A 61 -21.92 -16.26 14.94
N GLU A 62 -22.82 -15.38 14.49
CA GLU A 62 -24.26 -15.59 14.64
C GLU A 62 -24.76 -16.90 14.00
N ARG A 63 -24.23 -17.28 12.83
CA ARG A 63 -24.65 -18.51 12.14
C ARG A 63 -24.11 -19.76 12.81
N VAL A 64 -22.91 -19.68 13.36
CA VAL A 64 -22.31 -20.76 14.17
C VAL A 64 -23.14 -20.96 15.44
N ASP A 65 -23.53 -19.87 16.11
CA ASP A 65 -24.36 -19.93 17.32
C ASP A 65 -25.74 -20.51 17.04
N LYS A 66 -26.43 -20.03 15.99
CA LYS A 66 -27.74 -20.56 15.54
C LYS A 66 -27.70 -22.05 15.19
N SER A 67 -26.54 -22.53 14.73
CA SER A 67 -26.35 -23.93 14.35
C SER A 67 -25.73 -24.78 15.46
N HIS A 68 -25.45 -24.19 16.63
CA HIS A 68 -24.66 -24.81 17.70
C HIS A 68 -23.38 -25.49 17.19
N GLY A 69 -22.68 -24.83 16.25
CA GLY A 69 -21.44 -25.35 15.67
C GLY A 69 -21.58 -26.53 14.70
N ARG A 70 -22.81 -26.99 14.39
CA ARG A 70 -23.03 -28.13 13.46
C ARG A 70 -22.97 -27.75 11.97
N ILE A 71 -22.79 -26.47 11.67
CA ILE A 71 -22.69 -25.97 10.30
C ILE A 71 -21.26 -26.10 9.78
N SER A 72 -21.10 -26.69 8.60
CA SER A 72 -19.78 -26.79 7.95
C SER A 72 -19.38 -25.46 7.31
N ALA A 73 -18.07 -25.19 7.23
CA ALA A 73 -17.52 -23.97 6.63
C ALA A 73 -18.04 -23.72 5.20
N LYS A 74 -18.21 -24.77 4.39
CA LYS A 74 -18.78 -24.66 3.04
C LYS A 74 -20.22 -24.10 3.04
N ARG A 75 -21.01 -24.42 4.07
CA ARG A 75 -22.38 -23.90 4.22
C ARG A 75 -22.37 -22.45 4.73
N LEU A 76 -21.38 -22.04 5.51
CA LEU A 76 -21.18 -20.64 5.90
C LEU A 76 -20.83 -19.74 4.69
N LEU A 77 -20.04 -20.27 3.75
CA LEU A 77 -19.62 -19.57 2.52
C LEU A 77 -20.68 -19.57 1.40
N ARG A 78 -21.67 -20.46 1.46
CA ARG A 78 -22.75 -20.54 0.47
C ARG A 78 -23.81 -19.49 0.78
N ARG A 79 -23.61 -18.26 0.29
CA ARG A 79 -24.53 -17.12 0.50
C ARG A 79 -25.92 -17.40 -0.09
N PRO A 80 -27.02 -17.04 0.60
CA PRO A 80 -28.05 -16.19 0.01
C PRO A 80 -27.56 -14.74 0.03
N GLU A 81 -27.88 -13.99 -1.02
CA GLU A 81 -27.66 -12.54 -1.18
C GLU A 81 -27.83 -11.74 0.14
N PRO A 82 -27.01 -10.71 0.42
CA PRO A 82 -27.18 -9.96 1.65
C PRO A 82 -28.52 -9.20 1.61
N PRO A 83 -29.25 -9.10 2.72
CA PRO A 83 -30.33 -8.12 2.81
C PRO A 83 -29.70 -6.71 2.82
N GLY A 84 -29.51 -6.12 1.63
CA GLY A 84 -28.97 -4.76 1.52
C GLY A 84 -28.29 -4.36 0.21
N THR A 85 -27.98 -5.27 -0.72
CA THR A 85 -27.52 -4.86 -2.06
C THR A 85 -28.70 -4.53 -2.96
N ARG A 86 -29.30 -3.35 -2.77
CA ARG A 86 -30.05 -2.70 -3.84
C ARG A 86 -29.05 -2.43 -4.96
N VAL A 87 -29.15 -3.20 -6.04
CA VAL A 87 -28.64 -2.79 -7.35
C VAL A 87 -29.23 -1.41 -7.64
N LEU A 88 -28.37 -0.38 -7.61
CA LEU A 88 -28.71 0.91 -8.20
C LEU A 88 -28.90 0.65 -9.69
N THR A 89 -30.14 0.44 -10.11
CA THR A 89 -30.51 0.55 -11.52
C THR A 89 -30.22 1.99 -11.91
N ALA A 90 -29.15 2.19 -12.67
CA ALA A 90 -28.79 3.48 -13.23
C ALA A 90 -29.86 3.89 -14.24
N THR A 91 -30.91 4.56 -13.76
CA THR A 91 -31.78 5.39 -14.58
C THR A 91 -31.53 6.83 -14.16
N SER A 92 -30.49 7.44 -14.73
CA SER A 92 -30.48 8.88 -14.96
C SER A 92 -29.40 9.21 -15.98
N ALA A 93 -29.86 9.49 -17.19
CA ALA A 93 -29.13 10.22 -18.19
C ALA A 93 -28.87 11.64 -17.66
N ALA A 94 -27.63 11.97 -17.35
CA ALA A 94 -27.21 13.35 -17.14
C ALA A 94 -25.77 13.55 -17.64
N SER A 95 -25.69 14.05 -18.87
CA SER A 95 -24.62 14.85 -19.48
C SER A 95 -23.18 14.74 -18.93
N LEU A 96 -22.31 14.03 -19.65
CA LEU A 96 -20.87 14.27 -19.60
C LEU A 96 -20.54 15.59 -20.34
N PRO A 97 -19.82 16.56 -19.73
CA PRO A 97 -19.25 17.67 -20.48
C PRO A 97 -18.04 17.18 -21.29
N LYS A 98 -18.07 17.41 -22.61
CA LYS A 98 -16.95 17.20 -23.55
C LYS A 98 -15.70 17.94 -23.05
N ARG A 99 -14.72 17.21 -22.53
CA ARG A 99 -13.36 17.74 -22.35
C ARG A 99 -12.68 17.83 -23.71
N LYS A 100 -12.58 19.07 -24.20
CA LYS A 100 -11.90 19.46 -25.43
C LYS A 100 -10.45 18.99 -25.37
N HIS A 101 -10.00 18.37 -26.46
CA HIS A 101 -8.59 18.03 -26.66
C HIS A 101 -7.83 19.33 -26.96
N CYS A 102 -6.95 19.74 -26.06
CA CYS A 102 -5.95 20.77 -26.34
C CYS A 102 -4.64 20.40 -25.65
N GLY A 103 -3.57 20.27 -26.43
CA GLY A 103 -2.20 20.51 -25.96
C GLY A 103 -1.40 19.27 -25.59
N ALA A 104 -0.57 18.83 -26.54
CA ALA A 104 0.52 17.90 -26.35
C ALA A 104 1.55 18.42 -25.31
N ALA A 105 2.04 17.53 -24.46
CA ALA A 105 3.34 17.64 -23.80
C ALA A 105 3.96 16.23 -23.74
N PRO A 106 5.29 16.10 -23.98
CA PRO A 106 5.88 14.82 -24.35
C PRO A 106 5.97 13.86 -23.16
N ILE A 107 5.76 12.60 -23.51
CA ILE A 107 6.02 11.43 -22.69
C ILE A 107 7.54 11.34 -22.52
N ILE A 108 8.08 11.78 -21.38
CA ILE A 108 9.41 11.34 -20.98
C ILE A 108 9.25 9.94 -20.41
N ALA A 109 9.59 8.97 -21.26
CA ALA A 109 9.80 7.60 -20.88
C ALA A 109 11.05 7.54 -19.99
N ASP A 110 10.87 7.32 -18.69
CA ASP A 110 11.91 6.74 -17.86
C ASP A 110 11.40 5.39 -17.35
N VAL A 111 11.91 4.37 -18.02
CA VAL A 111 11.89 2.97 -17.64
C VAL A 111 12.56 2.87 -16.26
N VAL A 112 11.78 2.73 -15.20
CA VAL A 112 12.30 2.31 -13.91
C VAL A 112 12.45 0.79 -13.93
N PRO A 113 13.67 0.23 -13.88
CA PRO A 113 13.84 -1.20 -13.73
C PRO A 113 13.36 -1.60 -12.33
N ARG A 114 12.37 -2.49 -12.32
CA ARG A 114 11.76 -3.10 -11.14
C ARG A 114 12.75 -4.10 -10.54
N CYS A 115 13.75 -3.63 -9.80
CA CYS A 115 14.66 -4.50 -9.06
C CYS A 115 13.96 -5.01 -7.78
N GLY A 116 13.68 -6.30 -7.77
CA GLY A 116 12.92 -6.97 -6.72
C GLY A 116 13.63 -7.03 -5.37
N ASN A 117 12.82 -7.06 -4.32
CA ASN A 117 13.20 -7.46 -2.98
C ASN A 117 13.97 -8.80 -3.02
N ARG A 118 15.21 -8.79 -2.54
CA ARG A 118 15.82 -9.96 -1.89
C ARG A 118 16.45 -9.48 -0.59
N VAL A 119 15.67 -9.60 0.48
CA VAL A 119 16.14 -9.45 1.85
C VAL A 119 16.88 -10.74 2.16
N SER A 120 18.20 -10.70 2.12
CA SER A 120 19.06 -11.79 2.61
C SER A 120 19.41 -11.45 4.05
N THR A 121 18.75 -12.10 4.98
CA THR A 121 19.13 -12.14 6.39
C THR A 121 20.36 -13.03 6.54
N SER A 122 21.41 -12.49 7.16
CA SER A 122 22.50 -13.23 7.80
C SER A 122 22.60 -12.75 9.25
#